data_AF-A0A962H889-F1
#
_entry.id   AF-A0A962H889-F1
#
_cell.length_a   1.000
_cell.length_b   1.000
_cell.length_c   1.000
_cell.angle_alpha   90.00
_cell.angle_beta   90.00
_cell.angle_gamma   90.00
#
_symmetry.space_group_name_H-M   'P 1'
#
loop_
_entity.id
_entity.type
_entity.pdbx_description
1 polymer ?
#
loop_
_entity_poly.entity_id
_entity_poly.type
_entity_poly.pdbx_seq_one_letter_code
_entity_poly.pdbx_strand_id
1 'polypeptide(L)' 'MNAIAQPNAASDATALRDWFAGQALVGMIPTPRAPGVLPQSMDQMAITAYGFADAMMRARELPLKPSSS' A
#
# COMPACT_ATOMS: atom_id res chain seq x y z
N MET A 1 2.35 -35.49 -16.69
CA MET A 1 3.14 -34.48 -15.97
C MET A 1 2.19 -33.33 -15.65
N ASN A 2 1.63 -33.32 -14.43
CA ASN A 2 0.70 -32.26 -14.02
C ASN A 2 1.49 -31.01 -13.63
N ALA A 3 1.27 -29.92 -14.35
CA ALA A 3 1.72 -28.60 -13.90
C ALA A 3 0.86 -28.20 -12.70
N ILE A 4 1.47 -28.11 -11.52
CA ILE A 4 0.84 -27.53 -10.33
C ILE A 4 0.78 -26.03 -10.59
N ALA A 5 -0.39 -25.49 -10.93
CA ALA A 5 -0.58 -24.05 -11.01
C ALA A 5 -0.26 -23.46 -9.64
N GLN A 6 0.76 -22.61 -9.53
CA GLN A 6 1.13 -21.95 -8.28
C GLN A 6 0.01 -20.98 -7.86
N PRO A 7 -0.81 -21.29 -6.84
CA PRO A 7 -1.96 -20.45 -6.49
C PRO A 7 -1.56 -19.20 -5.70
N ASN A 8 -0.29 -19.11 -5.26
CA ASN A 8 0.09 -18.25 -4.13
C ASN A 8 0.53 -16.84 -4.54
N ALA A 9 1.12 -16.64 -5.72
CA ALA A 9 1.75 -15.35 -6.02
C ALA A 9 0.77 -14.17 -6.06
N ALA A 10 -0.42 -14.36 -6.62
CA ALA A 10 -1.44 -13.32 -6.70
C ALA A 10 -2.10 -13.06 -5.33
N SER A 11 -2.35 -14.10 -4.54
CA SER A 11 -2.85 -13.96 -3.17
C SER A 11 -1.83 -13.28 -2.27
N ASP A 12 -0.54 -13.58 -2.43
CA ASP A 12 0.54 -12.99 -1.65
C ASP A 12 0.73 -11.50 -1.98
N ALA A 13 0.62 -11.13 -3.27
CA ALA A 13 0.64 -9.73 -3.69
C ALA A 13 -0.55 -8.94 -3.14
N THR A 14 -1.74 -9.56 -3.09
CA THR A 14 -2.94 -8.94 -2.52
C THR A 14 -2.80 -8.78 -1.01
N ALA A 15 -2.36 -9.82 -0.31
CA ALA A 15 -2.11 -9.76 1.14
C ALA A 15 -1.05 -8.71 1.52
N LEU A 16 0.01 -8.59 0.71
CA LEU A 16 1.05 -7.58 0.91
C LEU A 16 0.53 -6.16 0.67
N ARG A 17 -0.28 -5.97 -0.37
CA ARG A 17 -0.95 -4.69 -0.66
C ARG A 17 -1.86 -4.28 0.49
N ASP A 18 -2.66 -5.20 1.01
CA ASP A 18 -3.58 -4.95 2.12
C ASP A 18 -2.81 -4.62 3.41
N TRP A 19 -1.68 -5.29 3.65
CA TRP A 19 -0.78 -4.97 4.76
C TRP A 19 -0.25 -3.53 4.67
N PHE A 20 0.25 -3.11 3.49
CA PHE A 20 0.72 -1.73 3.30
C PHE A 20 -0.40 -0.70 3.49
N ALA A 21 -1.61 -0.98 2.97
CA ALA A 21 -2.75 -0.11 3.12
C ALA A 21 -3.13 0.05 4.60
N GLY A 22 -3.12 -1.06 5.37
CA GLY A 22 -3.32 -1.03 6.81
C GLY A 22 -2.31 -0.15 7.54
N GLN A 23 -1.02 -0.26 7.21
CA GLN A 23 0.02 0.58 7.80
C GLN A 23 -0.16 2.07 7.48
N ALA A 24 -0.50 2.39 6.23
CA ALA A 24 -0.77 3.77 5.82
C ALA A 24 -1.99 4.35 6.58
N LEU A 25 -3.03 3.55 6.76
CA LEU A 25 -4.25 3.96 7.46
C LEU A 25 -4.00 4.31 8.94
N VAL A 26 -3.11 3.56 9.63
CA VAL A 26 -2.73 3.84 11.02
C VAL A 26 -2.14 5.25 11.17
N GLY A 27 -1.37 5.73 10.20
CA GLY A 27 -0.84 7.10 10.20
C GLY A 27 -1.90 8.17 9.89
N MET A 28 -2.91 7.83 9.10
CA MET A 28 -3.97 8.77 8.69
C MET A 28 -5.00 9.04 9.78
N ILE A 29 -5.42 8.02 10.52
CA ILE A 29 -6.46 8.14 11.57
C ILE A 29 -6.13 9.22 12.63
N PRO A 30 -4.92 9.29 13.21
CA PRO A 30 -4.58 10.27 14.23
C PRO A 30 -4.18 11.64 13.67
N THR A 31 -4.24 11.88 12.36
CA THR A 31 -3.68 13.11 11.75
C THR A 31 -4.42 14.35 12.26
N PRO A 32 -3.72 15.34 12.86
CA PRO A 32 -4.34 16.56 13.34
C PRO A 32 -5.04 17.30 12.21
N ARG A 33 -6.30 17.66 12.41
CA ARG A 33 -7.07 18.42 11.44
C ARG A 33 -6.57 19.86 11.42
N ALA A 34 -6.07 20.32 10.29
CA ALA A 34 -5.74 21.72 10.10
C ALA A 34 -7.03 22.57 10.18
N PRO A 35 -7.01 23.75 10.85
CA PRO A 35 -8.17 24.64 10.88
C PRO A 35 -8.65 24.98 9.46
N GLY A 36 -9.95 24.84 9.20
CA GLY A 36 -10.55 25.11 7.89
C GLY A 36 -10.46 23.97 6.87
N VAL A 37 -9.81 22.85 7.19
CA VAL A 37 -9.78 21.66 6.32
C VAL A 37 -10.86 20.67 6.76
N LEU A 38 -11.73 20.28 5.81
CA LEU A 38 -12.74 19.26 6.06
C LEU A 38 -12.06 17.90 6.34
N PRO A 39 -12.52 17.15 7.34
CA PRO A 39 -12.07 15.78 7.55
C PRO A 39 -12.31 14.94 6.30
N GLN A 40 -11.34 14.09 5.94
CA GLN A 40 -11.60 13.07 4.92
C GLN A 40 -12.69 12.11 5.41
N SER A 41 -13.56 11.70 4.50
CA SER A 41 -14.46 10.57 4.75
C SER A 41 -13.66 9.27 4.89
N MET A 42 -14.26 8.27 5.54
CA MET A 42 -13.65 6.94 5.67
C MET A 42 -13.29 6.34 4.30
N ASP A 43 -14.17 6.53 3.31
CA ASP A 43 -13.94 6.06 1.94
C ASP A 43 -12.71 6.73 1.30
N GLN A 44 -12.56 8.06 1.47
CA GLN A 44 -11.40 8.78 0.97
C GLN A 44 -10.10 8.36 1.64
N MET A 45 -10.13 8.09 2.95
CA MET A 45 -8.97 7.56 3.67
C MET A 45 -8.58 6.19 3.14
N ALA A 46 -9.54 5.28 2.93
CA ALA A 46 -9.28 3.96 2.38
C ALA A 46 -8.68 4.04 0.98
N ILE A 47 -9.25 4.88 0.10
CA ILE A 47 -8.71 5.11 -1.25
C ILE A 47 -7.27 5.63 -1.18
N THR A 48 -7.00 6.59 -0.31
CA THR A 48 -5.67 7.17 -0.14
C THR A 48 -4.67 6.12 0.37
N ALA A 49 -5.06 5.31 1.35
CA ALA A 49 -4.23 4.23 1.90
C ALA A 49 -3.84 3.19 0.84
N TYR A 50 -4.80 2.76 0.01
CA TYR A 50 -4.51 1.87 -1.12
C TYR A 50 -3.61 2.54 -2.17
N GLY A 51 -3.75 3.85 -2.40
CA GLY A 51 -2.84 4.60 -3.25
C GLY A 51 -1.38 4.53 -2.79
N PHE A 52 -1.13 4.60 -1.47
CA PHE A 52 0.20 4.39 -0.90
C PHE A 52 0.67 2.94 -1.04
N ALA A 53 -0.20 1.96 -0.78
CA ALA A 53 0.13 0.54 -0.97
C ALA A 53 0.57 0.24 -2.41
N ASP A 54 -0.18 0.76 -3.39
CA ASP A 54 0.14 0.60 -4.81
C ASP A 54 1.48 1.27 -5.17
N ALA A 55 1.80 2.41 -4.55
CA ALA A 55 3.09 3.06 -4.73
C ALA A 55 4.25 2.22 -4.15
N MET A 56 4.06 1.57 -3.01
CA MET A 56 5.06 0.70 -2.39
C MET A 56 5.28 -0.58 -3.20
N MET A 57 4.22 -1.18 -3.74
CA MET A 57 4.31 -2.33 -4.66
C MET A 57 5.15 -1.98 -5.90
N ARG A 58 4.86 -0.84 -6.55
CA ARG A 58 5.67 -0.36 -7.69
C ARG A 58 7.12 -0.10 -7.30
N ALA A 59 7.36 0.51 -6.13
CA ALA A 59 8.71 0.80 -5.67
C ALA A 59 9.54 -0.46 -5.43
N ARG A 60 8.92 -1.56 -4.99
CA ARG A 60 9.58 -2.86 -4.79
C ARG A 60 10.05 -3.49 -6.10
N GLU A 61 9.35 -3.24 -7.19
CA GLU A 61 9.69 -3.74 -8.52
C GLU A 61 10.79 -2.92 -9.20
N LEU A 62 11.11 -1.72 -8.66
CA LEU A 62 12.20 -0.92 -9.18
C LEU A 62 13.55 -1.57 -8.85
N PRO A 63 14.49 -1.60 -9.81
CA PRO A 63 15.84 -2.04 -9.52
C PRO A 63 16.47 -1.11 -8.48
N LEU A 64 17.08 -1.70 -7.44
CA LEU A 64 17.86 -0.95 -6.46
C LEU A 64 18.92 -0.13 -7.22
N LYS A 65 18.85 1.20 -7.14
CA LYS A 65 19.92 2.05 -7.64
C LYS A 65 21.19 1.70 -6.86
N PRO A 66 22.32 1.32 -7.50
CA PRO A 66 23.54 1.05 -6.78
C PRO A 66 23.93 2.31 -5.98
N SER A 67 24.18 2.12 -4.69
CA SER A 67 24.67 3.17 -3.80
C SER A 67 25.97 3.72 -4.39
N SER A 68 25.96 4.97 -4.85
CA SER A 68 27.20 5.70 -5.10
C SER A 68 27.95 5.76 -3.76
N SER A 69 29.16 5.17 -3.73
CA SER A 69 30.08 5.19 -2.59
C SER A 69 30.50 6.59 -2.19
#